data_AF-A0A8T5SAS2-F1
#
_entry.id   AF-A0A8T5SAS2-F1
#
_cell.length_a   1.000
_cell.length_b   1.000
_cell.length_c   1.000
_cell.angle_alpha   90.00
_cell.angle_beta   90.00
_cell.angle_gamma   90.00
#
_symmetry.space_group_name_H-M   'P 1'
#
loop_
_entity.id
_entity.type
_entity.pdbx_description
1 polymer ?
#
loop_
_entity_poly.entity_id
_entity_poly.type
_entity_poly.pdbx_seq_one_letter_code
_entity_poly.pdbx_strand_id
1 'polypeptide(L)'
;MTERGFEPLTSQLGIAGTSYRIQLGLINDKWASRLLKGRDVIDSYVYKDEDVQGGFPNQNLIVGWVLRTVAIPNINPHQVMKTTQALVKQAIQKKEERKVVAPLSETNSVELEKVPESELKRPQVQGWVKVEGEKTQQELEEERREAFKATVAARKEDDHTATLKTTRELPSIPKQGMGDVAPTPSKASSFCPHCGKDLDWKFCPYCGKPLPHV
;
A
#
# COMPACT_ATOMS: atom_id res chain seq x y z
N MET A 1 -29.35 -6.38 1.73
CA MET A 1 -29.21 -4.94 2.04
C MET A 1 -28.14 -4.41 1.12
N THR A 2 -28.46 -3.47 0.22
CA THR A 2 -27.48 -2.83 -0.64
C THR A 2 -26.66 -1.86 0.19
N GLU A 3 -25.41 -2.21 0.50
CA GLU A 3 -24.51 -1.33 1.24
C GLU A 3 -24.37 0.01 0.51
N ARG A 4 -24.81 1.08 1.18
CA ARG A 4 -24.67 2.47 0.74
C ARG A 4 -23.18 2.81 0.80
N GLY A 5 -22.61 3.32 -0.30
CA GLY A 5 -21.19 3.73 -0.35
C GLY A 5 -20.25 2.80 -1.12
N PHE A 6 -20.76 1.91 -1.98
CA PHE A 6 -19.90 1.15 -2.90
C PHE A 6 -19.44 2.02 -4.07
N GLU A 7 -18.14 2.26 -4.13
CA GLU A 7 -17.48 2.93 -5.25
C GLU A 7 -16.98 1.88 -6.26
N PRO A 8 -17.63 1.71 -7.42
CA PRO A 8 -17.22 0.73 -8.39
C PRO A 8 -15.89 1.12 -9.03
N LEU A 9 -14.86 0.30 -8.83
CA LEU A 9 -13.59 0.44 -9.54
C LEU A 9 -13.63 -0.27 -10.89
N THR A 10 -14.49 -1.28 -11.05
CA THR A 10 -14.53 -2.12 -12.25
C THR A 10 -15.89 -2.08 -12.92
N SER A 11 -15.90 -2.46 -14.20
CA SER A 11 -17.14 -2.74 -14.93
C SER A 11 -17.81 -4.01 -14.40
N GLN A 12 -19.12 -4.15 -14.59
CA GLN A 12 -19.82 -5.37 -14.23
C GLN A 12 -19.49 -6.47 -15.24
N LEU A 13 -18.78 -7.51 -14.82
CA LEU A 13 -18.39 -8.60 -15.70
C LEU A 13 -19.24 -9.85 -15.44
N GLY A 14 -19.86 -10.38 -16.49
CA GLY A 14 -20.67 -11.59 -16.40
C GLY A 14 -19.83 -12.86 -16.26
N ILE A 15 -20.27 -13.79 -15.41
CA ILE A 15 -19.68 -15.12 -15.31
C ILE A 15 -20.26 -15.98 -16.44
N ALA A 16 -19.38 -16.48 -17.31
CA ALA A 16 -19.77 -17.30 -18.46
C ALA A 16 -20.64 -18.51 -18.03
N GLY A 17 -21.74 -18.71 -18.75
CA GLY A 17 -22.70 -19.78 -18.45
C GLY A 17 -23.68 -19.47 -17.32
N THR A 18 -23.69 -18.24 -16.79
CA THR A 18 -24.62 -17.85 -15.72
C THR A 18 -25.21 -16.46 -15.97
N SER A 19 -26.29 -16.13 -15.25
CA SER A 19 -26.88 -14.77 -15.23
C SER A 19 -26.22 -13.83 -14.21
N TYR A 20 -25.16 -14.30 -13.54
CA TYR A 20 -24.50 -13.59 -12.47
C TYR A 20 -23.40 -12.70 -13.03
N ARG A 21 -23.24 -11.53 -12.42
CA ARG A 21 -22.21 -10.55 -12.74
C ARG A 21 -21.44 -10.21 -11.47
N ILE A 22 -20.14 -10.05 -11.59
CA ILE A 22 -19.27 -9.65 -10.49
C ILE A 22 -18.79 -8.23 -10.77
N GLN A 23 -18.71 -7.45 -9.70
CA GLN A 23 -18.11 -6.12 -9.72
C GLN A 23 -17.18 -5.96 -8.51
N LEU A 24 -16.00 -5.42 -8.74
CA LEU A 24 -15.05 -5.01 -7.70
C LEU A 24 -15.07 -3.50 -7.49
N GLY A 25 -14.94 -3.09 -6.24
CA GLY A 25 -14.94 -1.70 -5.84
C GLY A 25 -14.36 -1.51 -4.45
N LEU A 26 -14.60 -0.31 -3.91
CA LEU A 26 -14.23 0.06 -2.55
C LEU A 26 -15.50 0.37 -1.74
N ILE A 27 -15.48 0.01 -0.47
CA ILE A 27 -16.46 0.42 0.54
C ILE A 27 -15.64 0.92 1.73
N ASN A 28 -15.78 2.20 2.07
CA ASN A 28 -14.99 2.83 3.14
C ASN A 28 -13.48 2.57 2.97
N ASP A 29 -12.95 2.80 1.77
CA ASP A 29 -11.56 2.53 1.36
C ASP A 29 -11.08 1.07 1.44
N LYS A 30 -11.94 0.15 1.87
CA LYS A 30 -11.65 -1.29 1.86
C LYS A 30 -12.12 -1.94 0.58
N TRP A 31 -11.37 -2.92 0.11
CA TRP A 31 -11.77 -3.69 -1.06
C TRP A 31 -13.08 -4.42 -0.81
N ALA A 32 -13.97 -4.37 -1.80
CA ALA A 32 -15.22 -5.08 -1.76
C ALA A 32 -15.55 -5.72 -3.11
N SER A 33 -16.13 -6.92 -3.07
CA SER A 33 -16.74 -7.58 -4.22
C SER A 33 -18.25 -7.54 -4.09
N ARG A 34 -18.93 -7.34 -5.22
CA ARG A 34 -20.38 -7.33 -5.31
C ARG A 34 -20.82 -8.33 -6.37
N LEU A 35 -21.81 -9.13 -6.02
CA LEU A 35 -22.44 -10.11 -6.90
C LEU A 35 -23.82 -9.61 -7.28
N LEU A 36 -24.07 -9.49 -8.58
CA LEU A 36 -25.32 -9.01 -9.14
C LEU A 36 -25.99 -10.11 -9.98
N LYS A 37 -27.32 -10.11 -10.00
CA LYS A 37 -28.13 -10.91 -10.92
C LYS A 37 -29.19 -10.01 -11.52
N GLY A 38 -29.08 -9.76 -12.83
CA GLY A 38 -29.91 -8.75 -13.48
C GLY A 38 -29.62 -7.36 -12.92
N ARG A 39 -30.61 -6.74 -12.28
CA ARG A 39 -30.50 -5.42 -11.62
C ARG A 39 -30.28 -5.51 -10.12
N ASP A 40 -30.48 -6.70 -9.55
CA ASP A 40 -30.46 -6.89 -8.10
C ASP A 40 -29.05 -7.24 -7.64
N VAL A 41 -28.68 -6.66 -6.51
CA VAL A 41 -27.46 -7.05 -5.79
C VAL A 41 -27.83 -8.20 -4.88
N ILE A 42 -27.22 -9.35 -5.12
CA ILE A 42 -27.46 -10.56 -4.33
C ILE A 42 -26.71 -10.45 -3.02
N ASP A 43 -25.41 -10.16 -3.12
CA ASP A 43 -24.53 -10.11 -1.96
C ASP A 43 -23.32 -9.19 -2.21
N SER A 44 -22.72 -8.73 -1.12
CA SER A 44 -21.49 -7.95 -1.13
C SER A 44 -20.56 -8.42 -0.02
N TYR A 45 -19.28 -8.57 -0.34
CA TYR A 45 -18.25 -9.00 0.59
C TYR A 45 -17.17 -7.96 0.69
N VAL A 46 -16.92 -7.49 1.91
CA VAL A 46 -15.83 -6.56 2.24
C VAL A 46 -14.64 -7.38 2.73
N TYR A 47 -13.50 -7.24 2.06
CA TYR A 47 -12.27 -7.94 2.43
C TYR A 47 -11.62 -7.25 3.63
N LYS A 48 -11.04 -8.05 4.52
CA LYS A 48 -10.21 -7.54 5.61
C LYS A 48 -8.82 -7.20 5.07
N ASP A 49 -8.09 -6.38 5.81
CA ASP A 49 -6.74 -5.97 5.40
C ASP A 49 -5.75 -7.15 5.32
N GLU A 50 -6.00 -8.20 6.11
CA GLU A 50 -5.26 -9.48 6.06
C GLU A 50 -5.45 -10.26 4.74
N ASP A 51 -6.61 -10.09 4.10
CA ASP A 51 -6.96 -10.78 2.86
C ASP A 51 -6.39 -10.06 1.61
N VAL A 52 -5.79 -8.89 1.81
CA VAL A 52 -5.25 -8.01 0.76
C VAL A 52 -3.74 -8.17 0.68
N GLN A 53 -3.27 -8.95 -0.29
CA GLN A 53 -1.85 -9.15 -0.54
C GLN A 53 -1.40 -8.30 -1.74
N GLY A 54 -0.39 -7.44 -1.55
CA GLY A 54 0.13 -6.61 -2.65
C GLY A 54 -0.82 -5.50 -3.12
N GLY A 55 -1.71 -5.03 -2.24
CA GLY A 55 -2.65 -3.93 -2.53
C GLY A 55 -3.93 -4.34 -3.25
N PHE A 56 -4.15 -5.65 -3.45
CA PHE A 56 -5.34 -6.24 -4.06
C PHE A 56 -5.81 -7.48 -3.27
N PRO A 57 -7.12 -7.76 -3.16
CA PRO A 57 -7.65 -8.93 -2.46
C PRO A 57 -7.23 -10.25 -3.12
N ASN A 58 -6.96 -11.28 -2.32
CA ASN A 58 -6.60 -12.59 -2.84
C ASN A 58 -7.67 -13.14 -3.80
N GLN A 59 -7.28 -13.41 -5.04
CA GLN A 59 -8.18 -13.86 -6.10
C GLN A 59 -8.92 -15.15 -5.74
N ASN A 60 -8.25 -16.05 -5.02
CA ASN A 60 -8.86 -17.31 -4.59
C ASN A 60 -9.98 -17.09 -3.56
N LEU A 61 -9.87 -16.05 -2.73
CA LEU A 61 -10.93 -15.68 -1.79
C LEU A 61 -12.15 -15.13 -2.53
N ILE A 62 -11.95 -14.29 -3.55
CA ILE A 62 -13.04 -13.77 -4.39
C ILE A 62 -13.77 -14.94 -5.06
N VAL A 63 -13.02 -15.85 -5.70
CA VAL A 63 -13.60 -17.02 -6.37
C VAL A 63 -14.34 -17.90 -5.36
N GLY A 64 -13.73 -18.19 -4.21
CA GLY A 64 -14.34 -19.01 -3.16
C GLY A 64 -15.62 -18.38 -2.59
N TRP A 65 -15.64 -17.06 -2.38
CA TRP A 65 -16.84 -16.36 -1.96
C TRP A 65 -17.95 -16.42 -3.02
N VAL A 66 -17.63 -16.20 -4.30
CA VAL A 66 -18.61 -16.32 -5.39
C VAL A 66 -19.19 -17.73 -5.45
N LEU A 67 -18.37 -18.77 -5.37
CA LEU A 67 -18.84 -20.16 -5.40
C LEU A 67 -19.74 -20.51 -4.21
N ARG A 68 -19.49 -19.95 -3.01
CA ARG A 68 -20.35 -20.13 -1.83
C ARG A 68 -21.68 -19.38 -1.96
N THR A 69 -21.66 -18.22 -2.60
CA THR A 69 -22.81 -17.31 -2.68
C THR A 69 -23.75 -17.68 -3.84
N VAL A 70 -23.19 -18.16 -4.95
CA VAL A 70 -23.96 -18.59 -6.11
C VAL A 70 -24.53 -19.99 -5.81
N ALA A 71 -25.82 -20.05 -5.51
CA ALA A 71 -26.56 -21.30 -5.30
C ALA A 71 -26.82 -22.06 -6.62
N ILE A 72 -25.80 -22.25 -7.47
CA ILE A 72 -25.88 -23.06 -8.68
C ILE A 72 -25.03 -24.32 -8.50
N PRO A 73 -25.63 -25.53 -8.48
CA PRO A 73 -24.85 -26.76 -8.61
C PRO A 73 -24.22 -26.75 -10.01
N ASN A 74 -22.89 -26.91 -10.07
CA ASN A 74 -22.10 -27.04 -11.32
C ASN A 74 -21.63 -25.75 -12.02
N ILE A 75 -21.41 -24.66 -11.28
CA ILE A 75 -20.65 -23.53 -11.82
C ILE A 75 -19.18 -23.92 -12.01
N ASN A 76 -18.59 -23.58 -13.16
CA ASN A 76 -17.18 -23.89 -13.43
C ASN A 76 -16.24 -22.90 -12.72
N PRO A 77 -15.40 -23.34 -11.75
CA PRO A 77 -14.50 -22.45 -11.02
C PRO A 77 -13.50 -21.71 -11.91
N HIS A 78 -13.07 -22.32 -13.02
CA HIS A 78 -12.15 -21.68 -13.96
C HIS A 78 -12.77 -20.48 -14.66
N GLN A 79 -14.07 -20.50 -14.93
CA GLN A 79 -14.76 -19.37 -15.55
C GLN A 79 -14.86 -18.19 -14.57
N VAL A 80 -15.20 -18.48 -13.31
CA VAL A 80 -15.18 -17.48 -12.24
C VAL A 80 -13.78 -16.90 -12.09
N MET A 81 -12.75 -17.74 -12.07
CA MET A 81 -11.36 -17.30 -11.97
C MET A 81 -10.93 -16.38 -13.12
N LYS A 82 -11.26 -16.73 -14.38
CA LYS A 82 -10.96 -15.87 -15.54
C LYS A 82 -11.63 -14.51 -15.42
N THR A 83 -12.90 -14.47 -14.99
CA THR A 83 -13.60 -13.21 -14.77
C THR A 83 -12.98 -12.40 -13.63
N THR A 84 -12.63 -13.05 -12.53
CA THR A 84 -11.94 -12.39 -11.41
C THR A 84 -10.62 -11.80 -11.87
N GLN A 85 -9.79 -12.55 -12.60
CA GLN A 85 -8.51 -12.07 -13.14
C GLN A 85 -8.66 -10.85 -14.06
N ALA A 86 -9.67 -10.86 -14.93
CA ALA A 86 -9.96 -9.72 -15.79
C ALA A 86 -10.38 -8.49 -14.96
N LEU A 87 -11.24 -8.69 -13.95
CA LEU A 87 -11.65 -7.62 -13.03
C LEU A 87 -10.48 -7.07 -12.23
N VAL A 88 -9.57 -7.92 -11.73
CA VAL A 88 -8.35 -7.49 -11.02
C VAL A 88 -7.52 -6.57 -11.90
N LYS A 89 -7.25 -6.97 -13.14
CA LYS A 89 -6.46 -6.17 -14.09
C LYS A 89 -7.10 -4.81 -14.36
N GLN A 90 -8.42 -4.78 -14.56
CA GLN A 90 -9.17 -3.53 -14.72
C GLN A 90 -9.11 -2.66 -13.46
N ALA A 91 -9.21 -3.28 -12.28
CA ALA A 91 -9.20 -2.56 -11.00
C ALA A 91 -7.84 -1.91 -10.74
N ILE A 92 -6.75 -2.60 -11.08
CA ILE A 92 -5.39 -2.07 -10.95
C ILE A 92 -5.21 -0.88 -11.89
N GLN A 93 -5.54 -1.03 -13.18
CA GLN A 93 -5.45 0.05 -14.17
C GLN A 93 -6.24 1.29 -13.74
N LYS A 94 -7.50 1.11 -13.34
CA LYS A 94 -8.35 2.24 -12.91
C LYS A 94 -7.91 2.86 -11.58
N LYS A 95 -7.34 2.06 -10.68
CA LYS A 95 -6.79 2.58 -9.42
C LYS A 95 -5.53 3.40 -9.65
N GLU A 96 -4.70 3.02 -10.62
CA GLU A 96 -3.53 3.79 -11.05
C GLU A 96 -3.96 5.08 -11.75
N GLU A 97 -4.90 5.02 -12.70
CA GLU A 97 -5.48 6.20 -13.35
C GLU A 97 -6.06 7.18 -12.32
N ARG A 98 -6.85 6.69 -11.35
CA ARG A 98 -7.44 7.55 -10.31
C ARG A 98 -6.37 8.19 -9.41
N LYS A 99 -5.25 7.50 -9.14
CA LYS A 99 -4.10 8.08 -8.42
C LYS A 99 -3.37 9.14 -9.22
N VAL A 100 -3.32 9.03 -10.55
CA VAL A 100 -2.68 10.02 -11.44
C VAL A 100 -3.55 11.26 -11.64
N VAL A 101 -4.88 11.11 -11.59
CA VAL A 101 -5.82 12.24 -11.67
C VAL A 101 -5.91 13.01 -10.33
N ALA A 102 -5.66 12.34 -9.20
CA ALA A 102 -5.76 12.92 -7.87
C ALA A 102 -4.66 13.91 -7.40
N PRO A 103 -3.52 14.19 -8.08
CA PRO A 103 -2.56 15.20 -7.64
C PRO A 103 -2.43 16.44 -8.54
N LEU A 104 -3.28 16.65 -9.55
CA LEU A 104 -3.16 17.82 -10.47
C LEU A 104 -4.43 18.66 -10.65
N SER A 105 -5.55 18.28 -10.03
CA SER A 105 -6.78 19.08 -10.12
C SER A 105 -6.78 20.35 -9.25
N GLU A 106 -5.79 20.53 -8.37
CA GLU A 106 -5.63 21.74 -7.55
C GLU A 106 -4.69 22.79 -8.17
N THR A 107 -4.03 22.50 -9.29
CA THR A 107 -3.12 23.45 -9.98
C THR A 107 -3.39 23.54 -11.48
N ASN A 108 -4.63 23.34 -11.92
CA ASN A 108 -5.04 23.93 -13.20
C ASN A 108 -5.13 25.44 -12.96
N SER A 109 -3.98 26.09 -13.09
CA SER A 109 -3.83 27.53 -13.17
C SER A 109 -4.84 28.02 -14.21
N VAL A 110 -5.98 28.48 -13.71
CA VAL A 110 -6.84 29.37 -14.48
C VAL A 110 -5.93 30.51 -14.89
N GLU A 111 -5.53 30.51 -16.16
CA GLU A 111 -5.01 31.69 -16.82
C GLU A 111 -6.15 32.70 -16.75
N LEU A 112 -6.18 33.46 -15.65
CA LEU A 112 -7.07 34.59 -15.48
C LEU A 112 -6.76 35.53 -16.65
N GLU A 113 -7.67 35.60 -17.62
CA GLU A 113 -7.60 36.60 -18.69
C GLU A 113 -7.34 37.95 -18.04
N LYS A 114 -6.20 38.55 -18.41
CA LYS A 114 -5.84 39.89 -17.98
C LYS A 114 -6.95 40.83 -18.45
N VAL A 115 -7.80 41.26 -17.53
CA VAL A 115 -8.80 42.30 -17.77
C VAL A 115 -8.07 43.50 -18.36
N PRO A 116 -8.46 43.98 -19.56
CA PRO A 116 -7.74 45.09 -20.21
C PRO A 116 -7.74 46.32 -19.31
N GLU A 117 -6.57 46.91 -19.13
CA GLU A 117 -6.24 47.99 -18.19
C GLU A 117 -7.01 49.31 -18.43
N SER A 118 -7.91 49.33 -19.42
CA SER A 118 -8.63 50.52 -19.88
C SER A 118 -9.85 50.89 -19.03
N GLU A 119 -10.34 50.02 -18.14
CA GLU A 119 -11.52 50.28 -17.30
C GLU A 119 -11.22 50.51 -15.81
N LEU A 120 -9.99 50.31 -15.35
CA LEU A 120 -9.59 50.60 -13.96
C LEU A 120 -9.19 52.07 -13.78
N LYS A 121 -10.12 53.00 -14.06
CA LYS A 121 -10.01 54.38 -13.55
C LYS A 121 -10.26 54.38 -12.05
N ARG A 122 -9.23 54.05 -11.26
CA ARG A 122 -9.23 54.39 -9.83
C ARG A 122 -9.12 55.92 -9.71
N PRO A 123 -10.04 56.60 -9.00
CA PRO A 123 -9.87 58.02 -8.71
C PRO A 123 -8.59 58.20 -7.87
N GLN A 124 -7.76 59.18 -8.22
CA GLN A 124 -6.58 59.53 -7.41
C GLN A 124 -7.05 59.98 -6.03
N VAL A 125 -6.77 59.16 -5.02
CA VAL A 125 -6.98 59.54 -3.62
C VAL A 125 -5.76 60.37 -3.20
N GLN A 126 -5.91 61.70 -3.15
CA GLN A 126 -5.00 62.55 -2.39
C GLN A 126 -5.30 62.36 -0.89
N GLY A 127 -4.65 61.39 -0.27
CA GLY A 127 -4.73 61.13 1.16
C GLY A 127 -3.34 61.10 1.78
N TRP A 128 -3.18 61.74 2.94
CA TRP A 128 -1.95 61.90 3.74
C TRP A 128 -1.36 60.57 4.23
N VAL A 129 -0.85 59.72 3.33
CA VAL A 129 -0.07 58.55 3.70
C VAL A 129 1.36 58.79 3.26
N LYS A 130 2.24 59.09 4.23
CA LYS A 130 3.69 59.02 4.02
C LYS A 130 4.03 57.57 3.69
N VAL A 131 4.40 57.33 2.44
CA VAL A 131 4.97 56.05 2.00
C VAL A 131 6.41 56.02 2.48
N GLU A 132 6.66 55.40 3.63
CA GLU A 132 8.02 55.06 4.04
C GLU A 132 8.47 53.80 3.29
N GLY A 133 9.44 53.99 2.39
CA GLY A 133 10.41 53.01 1.91
C GLY A 133 9.92 51.59 1.66
N GLU A 134 9.38 51.34 0.45
CA GLU A 134 9.37 50.00 -0.12
C GLU A 134 10.82 49.54 -0.33
N LYS A 135 11.34 48.68 0.55
CA LYS A 135 12.62 48.00 0.33
C LYS A 135 12.50 47.16 -0.94
N THR A 136 13.36 47.43 -1.91
CA THR A 136 13.47 46.70 -3.17
C THR A 136 13.77 45.23 -2.93
N GLN A 137 13.19 44.32 -3.74
CA GLN A 137 13.36 42.86 -3.62
C GLN A 137 14.83 42.40 -3.52
N GLN A 138 15.77 43.17 -4.08
CA GLN A 138 17.20 42.89 -3.97
C GLN A 138 17.76 42.96 -2.54
N GLU A 139 17.29 43.89 -1.70
CA GLU A 139 17.76 44.01 -0.31
C GLU A 139 17.25 42.83 0.54
N LEU A 140 16.04 42.35 0.26
CA LEU A 140 15.44 41.17 0.91
C LEU A 140 16.19 39.87 0.55
N GLU A 141 16.69 39.77 -0.68
CA GLU A 141 17.49 38.61 -1.11
C GLU A 141 18.91 38.61 -0.53
N GLU A 142 19.51 39.79 -0.37
CA GLU A 142 20.82 39.94 0.28
C GLU A 142 20.73 39.62 1.79
N GLU A 143 19.70 40.11 2.47
CA GLU A 143 19.44 39.78 3.88
C GLU A 143 19.23 38.26 4.06
N ARG A 144 18.50 37.61 3.13
CA ARG A 144 18.30 36.16 3.15
C ARG A 144 19.59 35.36 2.92
N ARG A 145 20.49 35.85 2.07
CA ARG A 145 21.80 35.22 1.82
C ARG A 145 22.72 35.35 3.03
N GLU A 146 22.69 36.48 3.74
CA GLU A 146 23.49 36.69 4.94
C GLU A 146 22.99 35.82 6.11
N ALA A 147 21.68 35.73 6.32
CA ALA A 147 21.08 34.84 7.31
C ALA A 147 21.40 33.36 7.05
N PHE A 148 21.47 32.96 5.77
CA PHE A 148 21.88 31.61 5.40
C PHE A 148 23.37 31.34 5.67
N LYS A 149 24.24 32.32 5.41
CA LYS A 149 25.68 32.18 5.74
C LYS A 149 25.91 32.09 7.25
N ALA A 150 25.18 32.87 8.04
CA ALA A 150 25.27 32.83 9.50
C ALA A 150 24.82 31.48 10.09
N THR A 151 23.74 30.90 9.56
CA THR A 151 23.25 29.58 10.02
C THR A 151 24.16 28.42 9.60
N VAL A 152 24.76 28.48 8.41
CA VAL A 152 25.75 27.48 7.97
C VAL A 152 27.05 27.57 8.77
N ALA A 153 27.50 28.78 9.12
CA ALA A 153 28.66 28.98 9.97
C ALA A 153 28.43 28.43 11.39
N ALA A 154 27.27 28.71 12.00
CA ALA A 154 26.91 28.16 13.32
C ALA A 154 26.87 26.62 13.31
N ARG A 155 26.31 26.00 12.26
CA ARG A 155 26.33 24.52 12.12
C ARG A 155 27.73 23.93 11.95
N LYS A 156 28.69 24.69 11.40
CA LYS A 156 30.06 24.22 11.21
C LYS A 156 30.88 24.23 12.51
N GLU A 157 30.49 25.04 13.49
CA GLU A 157 31.12 25.07 14.81
C GLU A 157 30.62 23.94 15.74
N ASP A 158 29.39 23.45 15.52
CA ASP A 158 28.81 22.33 16.30
C ASP A 158 29.35 20.93 15.92
N ASP A 159 30.09 20.78 14.81
CA ASP A 159 30.50 19.48 14.27
C ASP A 159 31.86 18.97 14.84
N HIS A 160 32.40 19.62 15.88
CA HIS A 160 33.69 19.28 16.48
C HIS A 160 33.66 18.61 17.87
N THR A 161 32.50 18.29 18.42
CA THR A 161 32.43 17.48 19.67
C THR A 161 31.24 16.53 19.68
N ALA A 162 31.51 15.23 19.44
CA ALA A 162 30.94 14.07 20.16
C ALA A 162 30.93 12.79 19.29
N THR A 163 32.10 12.21 19.00
CA THR A 163 32.19 10.77 18.68
C THR A 163 32.12 9.97 19.98
N LEU A 164 30.90 9.76 20.50
CA LEU A 164 30.66 8.83 21.60
C LEU A 164 30.79 7.38 21.07
N LYS A 165 31.99 6.81 21.22
CA LYS A 165 32.24 5.38 21.05
C LYS A 165 31.50 4.62 22.17
N THR A 166 30.31 4.09 21.85
CA THR A 166 29.62 3.13 22.72
C THR A 166 30.17 1.73 22.49
N THR A 167 31.25 1.38 23.18
CA THR A 167 31.69 -0.02 23.32
C THR A 167 30.76 -0.70 24.33
N ARG A 168 29.67 -1.30 23.84
CA ARG A 168 28.73 -2.04 24.66
C ARG A 168 29.14 -3.51 24.64
N GLU A 169 29.84 -3.96 25.67
CA GLU A 169 30.11 -5.38 25.89
C GLU A 169 28.78 -6.12 26.12
N LEU A 170 28.57 -7.18 25.33
CA LEU A 170 27.44 -8.10 25.50
C LEU A 170 27.64 -8.94 26.77
N PRO A 171 26.64 -9.08 27.65
CA PRO A 171 26.76 -9.95 28.81
C PRO A 171 26.82 -11.42 28.39
N SER A 172 27.85 -12.11 28.87
CA SER A 172 28.07 -13.55 28.71
C SER A 172 26.95 -14.36 29.37
N ILE A 173 26.35 -15.28 28.62
CA ILE A 173 25.36 -16.24 29.14
C ILE A 173 26.08 -17.23 30.09
N PRO A 174 25.52 -17.52 31.29
CA PRO A 174 26.18 -18.39 32.25
C PRO A 174 26.22 -19.84 31.73
N LYS A 175 27.43 -20.41 31.67
CA LYS A 175 27.61 -21.87 31.63
C LYS A 175 27.66 -22.36 33.07
N GLN A 176 26.62 -23.03 33.53
CA GLN A 176 26.67 -23.86 34.72
C GLN A 176 26.05 -25.23 34.40
N GLY A 177 26.91 -26.24 34.43
CA GLY A 177 26.56 -27.67 34.48
C GLY A 177 25.88 -28.00 35.81
N MET A 178 25.61 -29.24 36.18
CA MET A 178 25.82 -30.58 35.62
C MET A 178 24.91 -31.44 36.50
N GLY A 179 24.17 -32.38 35.91
CA GLY A 179 23.38 -33.36 36.64
C GLY A 179 23.29 -34.63 35.80
N ASP A 180 24.07 -35.61 36.20
CA ASP A 180 24.38 -36.89 35.57
C ASP A 180 23.17 -37.71 35.10
N VAL A 181 23.13 -38.05 33.80
CA VAL A 181 22.79 -39.40 33.32
C VAL A 181 23.53 -39.68 31.99
N ALA A 182 24.24 -40.81 31.98
CA ALA A 182 25.02 -41.46 30.92
C ALA A 182 24.78 -41.09 29.43
N PRO A 183 25.83 -41.01 28.59
CA PRO A 183 25.68 -40.78 27.15
C PRO A 183 25.32 -42.09 26.44
N THR A 184 24.09 -42.19 25.98
CA THR A 184 23.68 -43.13 24.93
C THR A 184 23.99 -42.50 23.56
N PRO A 185 24.66 -43.21 22.63
CA PRO A 185 25.04 -42.64 21.34
C PRO A 185 23.89 -42.86 20.37
N SER A 186 23.02 -41.88 20.16
CA SER A 186 22.17 -41.81 18.97
C SER A 186 21.18 -40.66 19.08
N LYS A 187 21.43 -39.59 18.33
CA LYS A 187 20.41 -38.80 17.62
C LYS A 187 21.17 -37.80 16.76
N ALA A 188 21.63 -38.30 15.62
CA ALA A 188 22.01 -37.46 14.51
C ALA A 188 20.79 -36.59 14.16
N SER A 189 21.01 -35.28 14.18
CA SER A 189 20.04 -34.21 13.94
C SER A 189 19.14 -34.52 12.73
N SER A 190 17.83 -34.64 12.99
CA SER A 190 16.72 -34.88 12.07
C SER A 190 16.38 -33.67 11.19
N PHE A 191 17.39 -32.94 10.71
CA PHE A 191 17.18 -31.63 10.12
C PHE A 191 17.51 -31.62 8.62
N CYS A 192 16.55 -31.20 7.79
CA CYS A 192 16.78 -31.06 6.36
C CYS A 192 17.58 -29.76 6.06
N PRO A 193 18.78 -29.86 5.44
CA PRO A 193 19.66 -28.70 5.20
C PRO A 193 19.11 -27.68 4.20
N HIS A 194 17.99 -27.97 3.51
CA HIS A 194 17.39 -27.07 2.53
C HIS A 194 16.16 -26.29 3.03
N CYS A 195 15.45 -26.78 4.04
CA CYS A 195 14.20 -26.16 4.50
C CYS A 195 14.10 -25.97 6.01
N GLY A 196 15.06 -26.50 6.77
CA GLY A 196 15.17 -26.28 8.20
C GLY A 196 13.95 -26.74 9.02
N LYS A 197 13.29 -27.81 8.59
CA LYS A 197 12.19 -28.44 9.34
C LYS A 197 12.58 -29.85 9.74
N ASP A 198 12.18 -30.25 10.95
CA ASP A 198 12.26 -31.62 11.42
C ASP A 198 11.30 -32.51 10.62
N LEU A 199 11.83 -33.56 10.01
CA LEU A 199 11.04 -34.50 9.22
C LEU A 199 11.28 -35.91 9.78
N ASP A 200 10.28 -36.45 10.50
CA ASP A 200 10.21 -37.85 10.97
C ASP A 200 9.87 -38.84 9.84
N TRP A 201 9.94 -38.43 8.58
CA TRP A 201 9.46 -39.21 7.44
C TRP A 201 10.62 -39.72 6.56
N LYS A 202 10.56 -41.02 6.22
CA LYS A 202 11.58 -41.75 5.42
C LYS A 202 11.80 -41.19 4.00
N PHE A 203 10.86 -40.40 3.48
CA PHE A 203 10.88 -39.85 2.13
C PHE A 203 10.38 -38.39 2.12
N CYS A 204 10.98 -37.54 1.28
CA CYS A 204 10.57 -36.15 1.17
C CYS A 204 9.24 -36.02 0.37
N PRO A 205 8.18 -35.38 0.94
CA PRO A 205 6.86 -35.30 0.31
C PRO A 205 6.80 -34.39 -0.94
N TYR A 206 7.86 -33.66 -1.25
CA TYR A 206 7.91 -32.76 -2.41
C TYR A 206 8.76 -33.29 -3.58
N CYS A 207 9.70 -34.21 -3.34
CA CYS A 207 10.61 -34.69 -4.38
C CYS A 207 10.77 -36.21 -4.44
N GLY A 208 10.17 -36.96 -3.51
CA GLY A 208 10.16 -38.44 -3.53
C GLY A 208 11.52 -39.11 -3.29
N LYS A 209 12.59 -38.34 -3.03
CA LYS A 209 13.93 -38.87 -2.76
C LYS A 209 14.04 -39.33 -1.29
N PRO A 210 14.80 -40.42 -1.02
CA PRO A 210 15.06 -40.87 0.34
C PRO A 210 15.97 -39.87 1.07
N LEU A 211 15.64 -39.59 2.33
CA LEU A 211 16.50 -38.78 3.21
C LEU A 211 17.60 -39.68 3.81
N PRO A 212 18.81 -39.16 4.06
CA PRO A 212 19.99 -39.93 4.46
C PRO A 212 19.94 -40.50 5.88
N HIS A 213 18.76 -40.59 6.49
CA HIS A 213 18.56 -41.29 7.77
C HIS A 213 18.14 -42.75 7.56
N VAL A 214 18.86 -43.41 6.64
CA VAL A 214 19.25 -44.82 6.75
C VAL A 214 20.74 -44.88 6.46
#